data_AF-A0A1I1CM04-F1
#
_entry.id   AF-A0A1I1CM04-F1
#
_cell.length_a   1.000
_cell.length_b   1.000
_cell.length_c   1.000
_cell.angle_alpha   90.00
_cell.angle_beta   90.00
_cell.angle_gamma   90.00
#
_symmetry.space_group_name_H-M   'P 1'
#
loop_
_entity.id
_entity.type
_entity.pdbx_description
1 polymer ?
#
loop_
_entity_poly.entity_id
_entity_poly.type
_entity_poly.pdbx_seq_one_letter_code
_entity_poly.pdbx_strand_id
1 'polypeptide(L)'
;MPWVAITPVVNAIRVLERMVPDGSLLFDGRAHDLRYHRPGTGSLKPAAIRHRIEDFVAWANTEALTHHLPGEAIPADPHGKIGTARFRRSLAWHVARRPNGLVALAIQYGHLRTAVSGAYASRGRGGIHELLDMETVRAVADTVADLHDDLDSGGGVSGPAARRAITAAATAPRFVGTVITARTARRLLTNEDAIIYDNPHALLLCHYKREQALCHRKGHRDGVKDGVKDTPSLDRCVPGCGNIVRTDQHAIQLRRRADALDKRAALAPHPVAERLRANARRLRDYAATHDRTRMMAENPAE
;
A
#
# COMPACT_ATOMS: atom_id res chain seq x y z
N MET A 1 -19.11 -10.67 3.27
CA MET A 1 -17.82 -10.21 3.83
C MET A 1 -18.12 -9.08 4.80
N PRO A 2 -17.78 -9.17 6.09
CA PRO A 2 -17.99 -8.06 7.01
C PRO A 2 -17.08 -6.89 6.64
N TRP A 3 -17.66 -5.70 6.49
CA TRP A 3 -16.94 -4.46 6.18
C TRP A 3 -16.16 -4.03 7.43
N VAL A 4 -14.84 -3.94 7.35
CA VAL A 4 -13.98 -3.55 8.48
C VAL A 4 -13.77 -2.05 8.42
N ALA A 5 -14.25 -1.33 9.44
CA ALA A 5 -14.15 0.12 9.57
C ALA A 5 -13.46 0.50 10.89
N ILE A 6 -12.74 1.62 10.89
CA ILE A 6 -12.15 2.17 12.12
C ILE A 6 -13.24 2.72 13.04
N THR A 7 -12.98 2.75 14.36
CA THR A 7 -13.96 3.18 15.38
C THR A 7 -14.67 4.50 15.06
N PRO A 8 -14.00 5.57 14.57
CA PRO A 8 -14.68 6.80 14.21
C PRO A 8 -15.72 6.63 13.09
N VAL A 9 -15.45 5.77 12.10
CA VAL A 9 -16.39 5.48 11.01
C VAL A 9 -17.59 4.70 11.51
N VAL A 10 -17.36 3.72 12.40
CA VAL A 10 -18.45 2.97 13.04
C VAL A 10 -19.35 3.91 13.85
N ASN A 11 -18.75 4.84 14.60
CA ASN A 11 -19.50 5.84 15.36
C ASN A 11 -20.32 6.76 14.45
N ALA A 12 -19.74 7.21 13.33
CA ALA A 12 -20.45 8.02 12.35
C ALA A 12 -21.63 7.26 11.72
N ILE A 13 -21.46 5.96 11.42
CA ILE A 13 -22.55 5.11 10.92
C ILE A 13 -23.66 4.97 11.96
N ARG A 14 -23.33 4.72 13.24
CA ARG A 14 -24.32 4.65 14.32
C ARG A 14 -25.07 5.96 14.54
N VAL A 15 -24.45 7.11 14.24
CA VAL A 15 -25.15 8.40 14.22
C VAL A 15 -26.11 8.45 13.03
N LEU A 16 -25.66 8.08 11.82
CA LEU A 16 -26.49 8.05 10.63
C LEU A 16 -27.69 7.11 10.75
N GLU A 17 -27.50 5.92 11.32
CA GLU A 17 -28.56 4.93 11.59
C GLU A 17 -29.66 5.52 12.48
N ARG A 18 -29.35 6.43 13.40
CA ARG A 18 -30.33 7.11 14.24
C ARG A 18 -31.03 8.29 13.54
N MET A 19 -30.45 8.80 12.46
CA MET A 19 -30.98 9.94 11.70
C MET A 19 -31.93 9.51 10.58
N VAL A 20 -31.86 8.25 10.15
CA VAL A 20 -32.65 7.73 9.03
C VAL A 20 -33.70 6.73 9.54
N PRO A 21 -34.91 6.66 8.94
CA PRO A 21 -35.91 5.68 9.35
C PRO A 21 -35.44 4.22 9.18
N ASP A 22 -35.98 3.30 9.98
CA ASP A 22 -35.69 1.88 9.85
C ASP A 22 -35.97 1.36 8.43
N GLY A 23 -35.03 0.59 7.88
CA GLY A 23 -35.11 0.05 6.53
C GLY A 23 -34.78 1.04 5.40
N SER A 24 -34.47 2.30 5.71
CA SER A 24 -33.99 3.28 4.72
C SER A 24 -32.48 3.21 4.49
N LEU A 25 -32.01 3.85 3.42
CA LEU A 25 -30.58 3.96 3.14
C LEU A 25 -29.90 4.91 4.14
N LEU A 26 -28.68 4.59 4.58
CA LEU A 26 -27.87 5.49 5.44
C LEU A 26 -27.69 6.89 4.82
N PHE A 27 -27.66 6.96 3.48
CA PHE A 27 -27.60 8.19 2.70
C PHE A 27 -28.88 8.39 1.89
N ASP A 28 -30.05 8.18 2.50
CA ASP A 28 -31.33 8.47 1.86
C ASP A 28 -31.53 9.98 1.63
N GLY A 29 -31.91 10.36 0.41
CA GLY A 29 -32.02 11.76 0.01
C GLY A 29 -33.05 12.54 0.82
N ARG A 30 -34.15 11.91 1.26
CA ARG A 30 -35.20 12.56 2.06
C ARG A 30 -34.76 12.78 3.49
N ALA A 31 -34.14 11.78 4.12
CA ALA A 31 -33.63 11.92 5.49
C ALA A 31 -32.50 12.97 5.61
N HIS A 32 -31.84 13.27 4.50
CA HIS A 32 -30.70 14.18 4.44
C HIS A 32 -31.03 15.56 3.82
N ASP A 33 -32.26 15.79 3.35
CA ASP A 33 -32.76 17.09 2.87
C ASP A 33 -33.44 17.85 4.02
N LEU A 34 -32.61 18.38 4.92
CA LEU A 34 -33.05 19.13 6.10
C LEU A 34 -33.69 20.49 5.78
N ARG A 35 -33.50 21.01 4.55
CA ARG A 35 -33.96 22.36 4.16
C ARG A 35 -35.29 22.35 3.44
N TYR A 36 -35.53 21.39 2.54
CA TYR A 36 -36.70 21.43 1.67
C TYR A 36 -37.64 20.24 1.83
N HIS A 37 -37.22 19.17 2.54
CA HIS A 37 -38.02 17.97 2.80
C HIS A 37 -38.74 17.41 1.56
N ARG A 38 -38.06 17.42 0.41
CA ARG A 38 -38.71 17.07 -0.86
C ARG A 38 -39.13 15.59 -0.87
N PRO A 39 -40.33 15.27 -1.42
CA PRO A 39 -40.78 13.89 -1.53
C PRO A 39 -39.93 13.11 -2.55
N GLY A 40 -39.50 11.90 -2.16
CA GLY A 40 -38.72 10.99 -2.99
C GLY A 40 -37.85 10.06 -2.13
N THR A 41 -37.63 8.81 -2.57
CA THR A 41 -36.76 7.83 -1.90
C THR A 41 -35.55 7.52 -2.78
N GLY A 42 -34.38 7.31 -2.18
CA GLY A 42 -33.18 6.90 -2.93
C GLY A 42 -31.90 7.56 -2.42
N SER A 43 -30.75 7.08 -2.89
CA SER A 43 -29.45 7.54 -2.41
C SER A 43 -29.18 9.01 -2.75
N LEU A 44 -28.41 9.70 -1.89
CA LEU A 44 -27.85 11.01 -2.18
C LEU A 44 -27.17 11.06 -3.56
N LYS A 45 -27.44 12.14 -4.30
CA LYS A 45 -26.83 12.36 -5.62
C LYS A 45 -25.34 12.72 -5.46
N PRO A 46 -24.48 12.36 -6.44
CA PRO A 46 -23.06 12.72 -6.41
C PRO A 46 -22.78 14.22 -6.22
N ALA A 47 -23.66 15.09 -6.74
CA ALA A 47 -23.57 16.53 -6.55
C ALA A 47 -23.75 16.96 -5.09
N ALA A 48 -24.63 16.31 -4.33
CA ALA A 48 -24.82 16.59 -2.90
C ALA A 48 -23.58 16.23 -2.09
N ILE A 49 -22.93 15.10 -2.42
CA ILE A 49 -21.67 14.71 -1.78
C ILE A 49 -20.55 15.70 -2.10
N ARG A 50 -20.50 16.23 -3.34
CA ARG A 50 -19.53 17.26 -3.69
C ARG A 50 -19.67 18.52 -2.83
N HIS A 51 -20.89 19.03 -2.66
CA HIS A 51 -21.12 20.19 -1.80
C HIS A 51 -20.73 19.89 -0.34
N ARG A 52 -21.05 18.71 0.19
CA ARG A 52 -20.63 18.33 1.55
C ARG A 52 -19.12 18.29 1.73
N ILE A 53 -18.35 17.91 0.69
CA ILE A 53 -16.88 17.97 0.74
C ILE A 53 -16.41 19.42 0.79
N GLU A 54 -17.04 20.33 0.04
CA GLU A 54 -16.73 21.76 0.08
C GLU A 54 -17.06 22.35 1.47
N ASP A 55 -18.23 22.03 2.02
CA ASP A 55 -18.63 22.45 3.36
C ASP A 55 -17.67 21.90 4.44
N PHE A 56 -17.20 20.66 4.28
CA PHE A 56 -16.21 20.06 5.18
C PHE A 56 -14.86 20.79 5.12
N VAL A 57 -14.38 21.14 3.92
CA VAL A 57 -13.14 21.92 3.76
C VAL A 57 -13.29 23.31 4.39
N ALA A 58 -14.44 23.96 4.17
CA ALA A 58 -14.72 25.26 4.79
C ALA A 58 -14.74 25.16 6.32
N TRP A 59 -15.45 24.18 6.87
CA TRP A 59 -15.49 23.91 8.30
C TRP A 59 -14.09 23.63 8.88
N ALA A 60 -13.31 22.74 8.26
CA ALA A 60 -11.95 22.42 8.72
C ALA A 60 -11.04 23.66 8.74
N ASN A 61 -11.16 24.53 7.75
CA ASN A 61 -10.42 25.79 7.71
C ASN A 61 -10.88 26.77 8.79
N THR A 62 -12.19 26.85 9.06
CA THR A 62 -12.71 27.63 10.18
C THR A 62 -12.20 27.11 11.52
N GLU A 63 -12.20 25.80 11.75
CA GLU A 63 -11.65 25.19 12.97
C GLU A 63 -10.15 25.48 13.13
N ALA A 64 -9.36 25.35 12.07
CA ALA A 64 -7.93 25.67 12.09
C ALA A 64 -7.67 27.12 12.52
N LEU A 65 -8.50 28.07 12.05
CA LEU A 65 -8.42 29.47 12.46
C LEU A 65 -8.86 29.68 13.92
N THR A 66 -9.98 29.09 14.34
CA THR A 66 -10.50 29.16 15.71
C THR A 66 -9.48 28.62 16.72
N HIS A 67 -8.74 27.58 16.36
CA HIS A 67 -7.70 26.99 17.20
C HIS A 67 -6.32 27.63 17.05
N HIS A 68 -6.19 28.73 16.31
CA HIS A 68 -4.92 29.44 16.06
C HIS A 68 -3.83 28.57 15.39
N LEU A 69 -4.24 27.68 14.48
CA LEU A 69 -3.36 26.81 13.70
C LEU A 69 -3.45 27.16 12.18
N PRO A 70 -3.07 28.38 11.76
CA PRO A 70 -3.24 28.80 10.36
C PRO A 70 -2.42 27.96 9.37
N GLY A 71 -1.34 27.31 9.82
CA GLY A 71 -0.54 26.38 9.01
C GLY A 71 -1.24 25.06 8.67
N GLU A 72 -2.30 24.71 9.41
CA GLU A 72 -3.11 23.49 9.18
C GLU A 72 -4.32 23.76 8.27
N ALA A 73 -4.54 25.01 7.86
CA ALA A 73 -5.62 25.35 6.94
C ALA A 73 -5.36 24.75 5.55
N ILE A 74 -6.39 24.12 4.99
CA ILE A 74 -6.36 23.55 3.64
C ILE A 74 -6.30 24.71 2.64
N PRO A 75 -5.20 24.87 1.88
CA PRO A 75 -5.03 25.99 0.97
C PRO A 75 -6.00 25.91 -0.22
N ALA A 76 -6.18 27.05 -0.90
CA ALA A 76 -6.94 27.08 -2.14
C ALA A 76 -6.31 26.14 -3.18
N ASP A 77 -7.15 25.30 -3.76
CA ASP A 77 -6.72 24.27 -4.70
C ASP A 77 -6.59 24.85 -6.12
N PRO A 78 -5.42 24.76 -6.77
CA PRO A 78 -5.21 25.29 -8.13
C PRO A 78 -6.13 24.68 -9.19
N HIS A 79 -6.70 23.50 -8.92
CA HIS A 79 -7.64 22.82 -9.82
C HIS A 79 -9.10 23.06 -9.44
N GLY A 80 -9.36 24.02 -8.55
CA GLY A 80 -10.68 24.36 -8.05
C GLY A 80 -11.22 23.33 -7.05
N LYS A 81 -12.54 23.40 -6.83
CA LYS A 81 -13.25 22.66 -5.78
C LYS A 81 -12.94 21.15 -5.78
N ILE A 82 -12.82 20.57 -4.58
CA ILE A 82 -12.46 19.16 -4.39
C ILE A 82 -13.69 18.28 -4.63
N GLY A 83 -13.78 17.68 -5.82
CA GLY A 83 -14.81 16.69 -6.12
C GLY A 83 -14.60 15.34 -5.43
N THR A 84 -15.66 14.51 -5.40
CA THR A 84 -15.67 13.17 -4.78
C THR A 84 -14.51 12.27 -5.23
N ALA A 85 -14.17 12.29 -6.52
CA ALA A 85 -13.06 11.50 -7.06
C ALA A 85 -11.67 12.00 -6.62
N ARG A 86 -11.52 13.31 -6.36
CA ARG A 86 -10.26 13.91 -5.85
C ARG A 86 -10.15 13.67 -4.35
N PHE A 87 -11.22 13.90 -3.60
CA PHE A 87 -11.30 13.61 -2.16
C PHE A 87 -10.96 12.14 -1.85
N ARG A 88 -11.58 11.20 -2.57
CA ARG A 88 -11.33 9.77 -2.42
C ARG A 88 -9.87 9.38 -2.72
N ARG A 89 -9.22 10.08 -3.67
CA ARG A 89 -7.81 9.90 -4.03
C ARG A 89 -6.89 10.40 -2.92
N SER A 90 -7.14 11.58 -2.37
CA SER A 90 -6.36 12.14 -1.26
C SER A 90 -6.45 11.28 -0.01
N LEU A 91 -7.65 10.76 0.31
CA LEU A 91 -7.84 9.85 1.44
C LEU A 91 -7.10 8.52 1.22
N ALA A 92 -7.18 7.95 0.01
CA ALA A 92 -6.44 6.74 -0.33
C ALA A 92 -4.92 6.96 -0.18
N TRP A 93 -4.41 8.08 -0.65
CA TRP A 93 -3.00 8.44 -0.50
C TRP A 93 -2.55 8.43 0.97
N HIS A 94 -3.37 8.96 1.89
CA HIS A 94 -3.06 9.02 3.33
C HIS A 94 -3.16 7.63 3.99
N VAL A 95 -4.19 6.86 3.66
CA VAL A 95 -4.37 5.51 4.20
C VAL A 95 -3.24 4.59 3.74
N ALA A 96 -2.85 4.65 2.48
CA ALA A 96 -1.77 3.82 1.91
C ALA A 96 -0.43 3.98 2.63
N ARG A 97 -0.17 5.15 3.22
CA ARG A 97 1.09 5.52 3.91
C ARG A 97 1.12 5.17 5.40
N ARG A 98 0.09 4.51 5.92
CA ARG A 98 0.09 3.95 7.26
C ARG A 98 0.61 2.50 7.21
N PRO A 99 1.19 1.98 8.31
CA PRO A 99 1.48 0.54 8.40
C PRO A 99 0.23 -0.28 8.07
N ASN A 100 0.36 -1.28 7.18
CA ASN A 100 -0.76 -2.08 6.62
C ASN A 100 -1.81 -1.27 5.81
N GLY A 101 -1.49 -0.04 5.42
CA GLY A 101 -2.38 0.90 4.76
C GLY A 101 -2.96 0.42 3.43
N LEU A 102 -2.15 -0.30 2.63
CA LEU A 102 -2.60 -0.89 1.37
C LEU A 102 -3.67 -1.98 1.54
N VAL A 103 -3.55 -2.78 2.60
CA VAL A 103 -4.56 -3.80 2.97
C VAL A 103 -5.83 -3.13 3.45
N ALA A 104 -5.69 -2.11 4.30
CA ALA A 104 -6.83 -1.33 4.79
C ALA A 104 -7.59 -0.70 3.62
N LEU A 105 -6.90 -0.12 2.64
CA LEU A 105 -7.49 0.40 1.41
C LEU A 105 -8.22 -0.65 0.58
N ALA A 106 -7.60 -1.81 0.37
CA ALA A 106 -8.18 -2.90 -0.41
C ALA A 106 -9.47 -3.44 0.23
N ILE A 107 -9.53 -3.47 1.57
CA ILE A 107 -10.73 -3.85 2.34
C ILE A 107 -11.78 -2.73 2.32
N GLN A 108 -11.40 -1.49 2.64
CA GLN A 108 -12.34 -0.37 2.81
C GLN A 108 -13.02 0.03 1.50
N TYR A 109 -12.27 0.11 0.39
CA TYR A 109 -12.83 0.52 -0.89
C TYR A 109 -13.43 -0.65 -1.69
N GLY A 110 -13.47 -1.85 -1.12
CA GLY A 110 -14.03 -3.05 -1.79
C GLY A 110 -13.25 -3.49 -3.03
N HIS A 111 -12.07 -2.90 -3.27
CA HIS A 111 -11.20 -3.23 -4.40
C HIS A 111 -10.19 -4.31 -4.00
N LEU A 112 -10.70 -5.48 -3.59
CA LEU A 112 -9.90 -6.70 -3.35
C LEU A 112 -9.17 -7.21 -4.61
N ARG A 113 -9.32 -6.54 -5.76
CA ARG A 113 -8.40 -6.65 -6.90
C ARG A 113 -7.51 -5.41 -6.90
N THR A 114 -6.25 -5.64 -6.50
CA THR A 114 -5.05 -4.78 -6.51
C THR A 114 -4.71 -4.09 -7.84
N ALA A 115 -5.69 -3.84 -8.72
CA ALA A 115 -5.52 -3.07 -9.94
C ALA A 115 -5.74 -1.56 -9.72
N VAL A 116 -6.52 -1.16 -8.69
CA VAL A 116 -6.91 0.26 -8.52
C VAL A 116 -6.09 0.99 -7.45
N SER A 117 -5.48 0.29 -6.48
CA SER A 117 -4.49 0.92 -5.57
C SER A 117 -3.27 1.44 -6.34
N GLY A 118 -2.85 0.71 -7.40
CA GLY A 118 -1.87 1.21 -8.38
C GLY A 118 -2.41 2.30 -9.30
N ALA A 119 -3.72 2.33 -9.58
CA ALA A 119 -4.34 3.36 -10.43
C ALA A 119 -4.60 4.70 -9.69
N TYR A 120 -4.78 4.71 -8.36
CA TYR A 120 -4.71 5.94 -7.55
C TYR A 120 -3.29 6.51 -7.49
N ALA A 121 -2.30 5.66 -7.73
CA ALA A 121 -0.90 6.02 -7.92
C ALA A 121 -0.53 6.30 -9.40
N SER A 122 -1.47 6.29 -10.35
CA SER A 122 -1.18 6.50 -11.78
C SER A 122 -1.69 7.83 -12.35
N ARG A 123 -0.71 8.65 -12.72
CA ARG A 123 -0.52 9.41 -13.97
C ARG A 123 -1.63 10.31 -14.55
N GLY A 124 -1.78 11.52 -13.99
CA GLY A 124 -2.36 12.71 -14.66
C GLY A 124 -1.41 13.92 -14.52
N ARG A 125 -1.34 14.81 -15.52
CA ARG A 125 -0.38 15.93 -15.58
C ARG A 125 -0.61 16.93 -14.43
N GLY A 126 0.42 17.13 -13.59
CA GLY A 126 0.47 18.17 -12.55
C GLY A 126 0.77 17.64 -11.14
N GLY A 127 2.00 17.84 -10.66
CA GLY A 127 2.43 17.78 -9.24
C GLY A 127 2.51 16.39 -8.56
N ILE A 128 1.53 15.51 -8.76
CA ILE A 128 1.40 14.27 -7.99
C ILE A 128 2.50 13.25 -8.33
N HIS A 129 2.97 13.21 -9.58
CA HIS A 129 4.05 12.31 -9.98
C HIS A 129 5.36 12.63 -9.27
N GLU A 130 5.67 13.91 -9.07
CA GLU A 130 6.91 14.32 -8.40
C GLU A 130 6.90 13.89 -6.94
N LEU A 131 5.75 14.03 -6.28
CA LEU A 131 5.55 13.54 -4.92
C LEU A 131 5.62 11.99 -4.86
N LEU A 132 5.09 11.29 -5.87
CA LEU A 132 5.16 9.83 -5.94
C LEU A 132 6.58 9.33 -6.23
N ASP A 133 7.34 9.99 -7.10
CA ASP A 133 8.73 9.66 -7.39
C ASP A 133 9.59 9.85 -6.13
N MET A 134 9.44 10.99 -5.45
CA MET A 134 10.17 11.27 -4.21
C MET A 134 9.81 10.28 -3.10
N GLU A 135 8.53 9.95 -2.94
CA GLU A 135 8.10 8.98 -1.92
C GLU A 135 8.55 7.55 -2.26
N THR A 136 8.50 7.16 -3.53
CA THR A 136 9.00 5.85 -3.97
C THR A 136 10.49 5.74 -3.68
N VAL A 137 11.26 6.80 -3.99
CA VAL A 137 12.69 6.83 -3.69
C VAL A 137 12.94 6.81 -2.20
N ARG A 138 12.14 7.51 -1.39
CA ARG A 138 12.28 7.47 0.06
C ARG A 138 12.02 6.06 0.60
N ALA A 139 10.93 5.42 0.20
CA ALA A 139 10.62 4.06 0.62
C ALA A 139 11.68 3.04 0.19
N VAL A 140 12.24 3.21 -1.02
CA VAL A 140 13.36 2.41 -1.52
C VAL A 140 14.62 2.68 -0.72
N ALA A 141 14.95 3.95 -0.45
CA ALA A 141 16.08 4.35 0.37
C ALA A 141 15.99 3.76 1.77
N ASP A 142 14.83 3.85 2.41
CA ASP A 142 14.56 3.26 3.73
C ASP A 142 14.73 1.74 3.67
N THR A 143 14.16 1.06 2.65
CA THR A 143 14.30 -0.39 2.47
C THR A 143 15.77 -0.82 2.33
N VAL A 144 16.56 -0.06 1.57
CA VAL A 144 17.97 -0.36 1.32
C VAL A 144 18.83 -0.04 2.55
N ALA A 145 18.52 1.04 3.27
CA ALA A 145 19.17 1.37 4.54
C ALA A 145 18.87 0.32 5.62
N ASP A 146 17.60 -0.07 5.79
CA ASP A 146 17.20 -1.14 6.71
C ASP A 146 17.92 -2.45 6.38
N LEU A 147 18.06 -2.78 5.09
CA LEU A 147 18.79 -3.97 4.66
C LEU A 147 20.29 -3.87 4.95
N HIS A 148 20.90 -2.70 4.78
CA HIS A 148 22.29 -2.46 5.12
C HIS A 148 22.53 -2.62 6.61
N ASP A 149 21.70 -1.98 7.45
CA ASP A 149 21.80 -2.08 8.91
C ASP A 149 21.59 -3.53 9.39
N ASP A 150 20.64 -4.28 8.79
CA ASP A 150 20.44 -5.71 9.05
C ASP A 150 21.70 -6.51 8.71
N LEU A 151 22.29 -6.29 7.54
CA LEU A 151 23.53 -6.96 7.11
C LEU A 151 24.73 -6.62 8.01
N ASP A 152 24.92 -5.35 8.36
CA ASP A 152 26.01 -4.87 9.25
C ASP A 152 25.87 -5.47 10.67
N SER A 153 24.64 -5.69 11.13
CA SER A 153 24.36 -6.35 12.41
C SER A 153 24.55 -7.88 12.39
N GLY A 154 24.95 -8.45 11.25
CA GLY A 154 25.10 -9.89 11.07
C GLY A 154 23.80 -10.59 10.66
N GLY A 155 22.90 -9.91 9.95
CA GLY A 155 21.73 -10.49 9.30
C GLY A 155 22.11 -11.27 8.04
N GLY A 156 21.41 -12.39 7.80
CA GLY A 156 21.57 -13.20 6.59
C GLY A 156 20.55 -12.85 5.52
N VAL A 157 20.95 -12.95 4.24
CA VAL A 157 20.06 -12.80 3.08
C VAL A 157 20.11 -14.01 2.16
N SER A 158 18.97 -14.38 1.57
CA SER A 158 18.86 -15.54 0.68
C SER A 158 18.01 -15.22 -0.56
N GLY A 159 18.08 -16.07 -1.58
CA GLY A 159 17.27 -15.98 -2.78
C GLY A 159 18.09 -15.64 -4.02
N PRO A 160 17.49 -15.75 -5.23
CA PRO A 160 18.23 -15.61 -6.48
C PRO A 160 18.88 -14.24 -6.69
N ALA A 161 18.33 -13.19 -6.08
CA ALA A 161 18.88 -11.84 -6.14
C ALA A 161 19.73 -11.44 -4.92
N ALA A 162 20.00 -12.37 -3.98
CA ALA A 162 20.66 -12.07 -2.70
C ALA A 162 22.00 -11.34 -2.86
N ARG A 163 22.92 -11.88 -3.68
CA ARG A 163 24.24 -11.26 -3.91
C ARG A 163 24.12 -9.82 -4.40
N ARG A 164 23.21 -9.57 -5.36
CA ARG A 164 23.01 -8.24 -5.91
C ARG A 164 22.41 -7.28 -4.88
N ALA A 165 21.53 -7.77 -4.00
CA ALA A 165 20.96 -6.98 -2.92
C ALA A 165 22.00 -6.64 -1.84
N ILE A 166 22.94 -7.55 -1.53
CA ILE A 166 24.10 -7.24 -0.66
C ILE A 166 24.91 -6.10 -1.27
N THR A 167 25.28 -6.21 -2.56
CA THR A 167 26.04 -5.16 -3.25
C THR A 167 25.28 -3.83 -3.27
N ALA A 168 23.97 -3.86 -3.54
CA ALA A 168 23.13 -2.67 -3.54
C ALA A 168 23.06 -2.02 -2.15
N ALA A 169 22.88 -2.80 -1.08
CA ALA A 169 22.86 -2.30 0.29
C ALA A 169 24.22 -1.68 0.69
N ALA A 170 25.33 -2.32 0.34
CA ALA A 170 26.67 -1.82 0.65
C ALA A 170 27.06 -0.53 -0.10
N THR A 171 26.48 -0.28 -1.28
CA THR A 171 26.81 0.86 -2.15
C THR A 171 25.76 1.96 -2.13
N ALA A 172 24.65 1.77 -1.41
CA ALA A 172 23.55 2.71 -1.41
C ALA A 172 23.95 4.05 -0.75
N PRO A 173 23.54 5.19 -1.33
CA PRO A 173 23.75 6.47 -0.68
C PRO A 173 22.99 6.48 0.66
N ARG A 174 23.67 6.86 1.75
CA ARG A 174 23.00 7.12 3.02
C ARG A 174 22.24 8.44 2.90
N PHE A 175 20.91 8.38 2.89
CA PHE A 175 20.04 9.57 2.70
C PHE A 175 19.71 10.32 3.99
N VAL A 176 20.40 10.03 5.10
CA VAL A 176 20.15 10.64 6.41
C VAL A 176 20.26 12.16 6.31
N GLY A 177 19.14 12.86 6.55
CA GLY A 177 19.08 14.33 6.56
C GLY A 177 19.15 15.03 5.19
N THR A 178 19.15 14.30 4.07
CA THR A 178 19.25 14.91 2.73
C THR A 178 17.86 15.15 2.12
N VAL A 179 17.60 16.36 1.63
CA VAL A 179 16.35 16.67 0.92
C VAL A 179 16.34 15.98 -0.44
N ILE A 180 15.47 14.99 -0.61
CA ILE A 180 15.23 14.34 -1.91
C ILE A 180 14.35 15.27 -2.75
N THR A 181 14.93 15.83 -3.81
CA THR A 181 14.17 16.60 -4.81
C THR A 181 13.56 15.69 -5.87
N ALA A 182 12.53 16.15 -6.58
CA ALA A 182 11.93 15.40 -7.68
C ALA A 182 12.95 15.02 -8.79
N ARG A 183 13.93 15.89 -9.05
CA ARG A 183 15.01 15.64 -10.03
C ARG A 183 15.94 14.52 -9.54
N THR A 184 16.36 14.58 -8.29
CA THR A 184 17.22 13.55 -7.67
C THR A 184 16.47 12.22 -7.58
N ALA A 185 15.19 12.26 -7.24
CA ALA A 185 14.34 11.09 -7.16
C ALA A 185 14.24 10.37 -8.51
N ARG A 186 13.95 11.09 -9.60
CA ARG A 186 13.92 10.51 -10.94
C ARG A 186 15.23 9.84 -11.33
N ARG A 187 16.38 10.50 -11.06
CA ARG A 187 17.71 9.95 -11.34
C ARG A 187 17.96 8.66 -10.57
N LEU A 188 17.54 8.59 -9.30
CA LEU A 188 17.66 7.39 -8.48
C LEU A 188 16.74 6.27 -8.95
N LEU A 189 15.52 6.59 -9.37
CA LEU A 189 14.59 5.61 -9.94
C LEU A 189 15.06 5.03 -11.28
N THR A 190 15.97 5.70 -11.97
CA THR A 190 16.59 5.17 -13.19
C THR A 190 17.72 4.17 -12.89
N ASN A 191 18.24 4.17 -11.65
CA ASN A 191 19.29 3.23 -11.25
C ASN A 191 18.66 1.92 -10.73
N GLU A 192 18.31 1.02 -11.65
CA GLU A 192 17.70 -0.28 -11.32
C GLU A 192 18.55 -1.13 -10.38
N ASP A 193 19.88 -0.99 -10.41
CA ASP A 193 20.76 -1.76 -9.54
C ASP A 193 20.70 -1.33 -8.07
N ALA A 194 20.24 -0.11 -7.77
CA ALA A 194 20.10 0.41 -6.40
C ALA A 194 18.69 0.21 -5.80
N ILE A 195 17.70 -0.18 -6.59
CA ILE A 195 16.29 -0.15 -6.16
C ILE A 195 15.84 -1.52 -5.64
N ILE A 196 15.61 -1.59 -4.34
CA ILE A 196 15.00 -2.76 -3.69
C ILE A 196 13.61 -2.39 -3.20
N TYR A 197 12.60 -3.12 -3.67
CA TYR A 197 11.21 -2.93 -3.25
C TYR A 197 10.85 -3.90 -2.12
N ASP A 198 10.28 -3.41 -1.01
CA ASP A 198 9.67 -4.29 -0.01
C ASP A 198 8.33 -4.87 -0.49
N ASN A 199 8.10 -6.16 -0.25
CA ASN A 199 6.83 -6.84 -0.46
C ASN A 199 6.37 -7.57 0.82
N PRO A 200 5.73 -6.86 1.75
CA PRO A 200 5.32 -7.44 3.03
C PRO A 200 4.21 -8.51 2.87
N HIS A 201 3.48 -8.53 1.76
CA HIS A 201 2.48 -9.57 1.50
C HIS A 201 3.10 -10.91 1.14
N ALA A 202 4.18 -10.88 0.36
CA ALA A 202 4.93 -12.06 -0.05
C ALA A 202 6.08 -12.40 0.91
N LEU A 203 6.34 -11.55 1.92
CA LEU A 203 7.38 -11.70 2.92
C LEU A 203 8.76 -11.89 2.26
N LEU A 204 9.11 -10.91 1.43
CA LEU A 204 10.36 -10.85 0.67
C LEU A 204 10.61 -9.41 0.20
N LEU A 205 11.87 -9.14 -0.11
CA LEU A 205 12.27 -7.98 -0.90
C LEU A 205 12.35 -8.37 -2.39
N CYS A 206 12.14 -7.40 -3.27
CA CYS A 206 12.23 -7.52 -4.72
C CYS A 206 13.31 -6.58 -5.24
N HIS A 207 14.51 -7.12 -5.49
CA HIS A 207 15.53 -6.41 -6.26
C HIS A 207 15.18 -6.56 -7.74
N TYR A 208 14.47 -5.57 -8.28
CA TYR A 208 13.76 -5.71 -9.54
C TYR A 208 14.70 -5.61 -10.74
N LYS A 209 14.83 -6.71 -11.49
CA LYS A 209 15.25 -6.71 -12.89
C LYS A 209 14.12 -7.17 -13.77
N ARG A 210 13.83 -6.42 -14.82
CA ARG A 210 12.65 -6.65 -15.66
C ARG A 210 12.67 -8.00 -16.36
N GLU A 211 13.81 -8.40 -16.90
CA GLU A 211 14.02 -9.67 -17.60
C GLU A 211 13.76 -10.89 -16.69
N GLN A 212 13.95 -10.72 -15.38
CA GLN A 212 13.72 -11.72 -14.34
C GLN A 212 12.30 -11.63 -13.75
N ALA A 213 11.52 -10.60 -14.08
CA ALA A 213 10.23 -10.30 -13.47
C ALA A 213 9.10 -11.21 -13.99
N LEU A 214 8.87 -12.32 -13.29
CA LEU A 214 7.77 -13.23 -13.60
C LEU A 214 6.37 -12.61 -13.42
N CYS A 215 6.26 -11.54 -12.62
CA CYS A 215 5.00 -10.80 -12.41
C CYS A 215 4.46 -10.12 -13.69
N HIS A 216 5.32 -9.96 -14.71
CA HIS A 216 4.94 -9.44 -16.02
C HIS A 216 4.65 -10.54 -17.06
N ARG A 217 5.01 -11.81 -16.80
CA ARG A 217 4.91 -12.91 -17.78
C ARG A 217 3.48 -13.44 -18.03
N LYS A 218 2.44 -12.90 -17.39
CA LYS A 218 1.03 -13.26 -17.66
C LYS A 218 0.10 -12.04 -17.53
N GLY A 219 -0.57 -11.65 -18.63
CA GLY A 219 -1.78 -10.83 -18.56
C GLY A 219 -2.09 -9.82 -19.67
N HIS A 220 -2.06 -10.22 -20.95
CA HIS A 220 -3.04 -9.74 -21.94
C HIS A 220 -4.40 -10.40 -21.64
N ARG A 221 -5.00 -10.10 -20.49
CA ARG A 221 -6.43 -10.35 -20.27
C ARG A 221 -7.04 -8.96 -20.20
N ASP A 222 -7.93 -8.67 -21.14
CA ASP A 222 -8.65 -7.41 -21.30
C ASP A 222 -8.02 -6.36 -22.24
N GLY A 223 -7.44 -6.75 -23.39
CA GLY A 223 -7.28 -5.88 -24.58
C GLY A 223 -6.50 -4.55 -24.45
N VAL A 224 -6.10 -4.17 -23.24
CA VAL A 224 -5.29 -2.99 -22.94
C VAL A 224 -3.85 -3.47 -23.09
N LYS A 225 -3.15 -2.93 -24.10
CA LYS A 225 -1.69 -2.94 -24.10
C LYS A 225 -1.28 -2.13 -22.86
N ASP A 226 -1.09 -2.82 -21.74
CA ASP A 226 -0.40 -2.24 -20.59
C ASP A 226 0.95 -1.79 -21.15
N GLY A 227 1.12 -0.47 -21.29
CA GLY A 227 2.38 0.11 -21.70
C GLY A 227 3.50 -0.46 -20.83
N VAL A 228 4.69 -0.52 -21.40
CA VAL A 228 5.94 -0.90 -20.72
C VAL A 228 5.94 -0.36 -19.28
N LYS A 229 5.82 -1.27 -18.29
CA LYS A 229 5.90 -0.93 -16.86
C LYS A 229 7.35 -1.14 -16.41
N ASP A 230 7.99 -0.05 -16.00
CA ASP A 230 9.36 -0.06 -15.47
C ASP A 230 9.41 -0.28 -13.94
N THR A 231 8.34 -0.84 -13.38
CA THR A 231 8.22 -1.17 -11.94
C THR A 231 7.62 -2.56 -11.74
N PRO A 232 7.91 -3.25 -10.61
CA PRO A 232 7.36 -4.57 -10.33
C PRO A 232 5.86 -4.52 -10.02
N SER A 233 5.11 -5.51 -10.53
CA SER A 233 3.74 -5.79 -10.04
C SER A 233 3.82 -6.68 -8.79
N LEU A 234 3.99 -6.08 -7.61
CA LEU A 234 4.21 -6.79 -6.34
C LEU A 234 3.06 -7.73 -5.94
N ASP A 235 1.83 -7.43 -6.35
CA ASP A 235 0.64 -8.25 -6.12
C ASP A 235 0.61 -9.54 -6.97
N ARG A 236 1.33 -9.52 -8.09
CA ARG A 236 1.54 -10.68 -8.99
C ARG A 236 2.85 -11.38 -8.71
N CYS A 237 3.45 -11.16 -7.54
CA CYS A 237 4.66 -11.88 -7.13
C CYS A 237 4.38 -13.39 -7.08
N VAL A 238 5.25 -14.16 -7.73
CA VAL A 238 5.15 -15.62 -7.75
C VAL A 238 6.42 -16.26 -7.20
N PRO A 239 6.31 -17.42 -6.52
CA PRO A 239 7.46 -18.20 -6.12
C PRO A 239 8.34 -18.55 -7.33
N GLY A 240 9.66 -18.52 -7.16
CA GLY A 240 10.64 -18.79 -8.22
C GLY A 240 11.02 -17.59 -9.09
N CYS A 241 10.49 -16.39 -8.80
CA CYS A 241 10.94 -15.17 -9.46
C CYS A 241 12.42 -14.87 -9.14
N GLY A 242 13.22 -14.53 -10.16
CA GLY A 242 14.66 -14.25 -10.01
C GLY A 242 14.99 -12.99 -9.22
N ASN A 243 13.99 -12.15 -8.95
CA ASN A 243 14.13 -10.90 -8.19
C ASN A 243 13.97 -11.08 -6.67
N ILE A 244 13.68 -12.29 -6.20
CA ILE A 244 13.35 -12.52 -4.78
C ILE A 244 14.60 -12.47 -3.90
N VAL A 245 14.49 -11.74 -2.80
CA VAL A 245 15.43 -11.71 -1.68
C VAL A 245 14.66 -11.89 -0.38
N ARG A 246 15.19 -12.66 0.57
CA ARG A 246 14.63 -12.83 1.91
C ARG A 246 15.70 -12.63 2.96
N THR A 247 15.34 -11.94 4.03
CA THR A 247 16.17 -11.71 5.23
C THR A 247 15.78 -12.69 6.34
N ASP A 248 16.56 -12.73 7.42
CA ASP A 248 16.24 -13.52 8.62
C ASP A 248 14.87 -13.13 9.20
N GLN A 249 14.56 -11.83 9.21
CA GLN A 249 13.27 -11.33 9.67
C GLN A 249 12.11 -11.85 8.82
N HIS A 250 12.29 -11.97 7.49
CA HIS A 250 11.29 -12.58 6.62
C HIS A 250 11.09 -14.06 6.96
N ALA A 251 12.16 -14.82 7.25
CA ALA A 251 12.05 -16.21 7.67
C ALA A 251 11.25 -16.36 8.98
N ILE A 252 11.48 -15.48 9.96
CA ILE A 252 10.68 -15.44 11.21
C ILE A 252 9.22 -15.15 10.90
N GLN A 253 8.92 -14.15 10.07
CA GLN A 253 7.55 -13.78 9.71
C GLN A 253 6.84 -14.88 8.92
N LEU A 254 7.55 -15.60 8.04
CA LEU A 254 7.04 -16.76 7.31
C LEU A 254 6.59 -17.87 8.26
N ARG A 255 7.40 -18.20 9.28
CA ARG A 255 7.06 -19.18 10.31
C ARG A 255 5.84 -18.74 11.13
N ARG A 256 5.83 -17.49 11.62
CA ARG A 256 4.69 -16.92 12.36
C ARG A 256 3.39 -16.99 11.56
N ARG A 257 3.44 -16.66 10.25
CA ARG A 257 2.28 -16.74 9.37
C ARG A 257 1.84 -18.18 9.13
N ALA A 258 2.77 -19.14 9.01
CA ALA A 258 2.45 -20.55 8.92
C ALA A 258 1.71 -21.05 10.17
N ASP A 259 2.19 -20.69 11.37
CA ASP A 259 1.57 -21.08 12.64
C ASP A 259 0.16 -20.50 12.78
N ALA A 260 -0.05 -19.26 12.35
CA ALA A 260 -1.38 -18.64 12.31
C ALA A 260 -2.32 -19.37 11.34
N LEU A 261 -1.83 -19.87 10.21
CA LEU A 261 -2.63 -20.64 9.26
C LEU A 261 -3.00 -22.02 9.82
N ASP A 262 -2.09 -22.69 10.54
CA ASP A 262 -2.40 -23.98 11.17
C ASP A 262 -3.42 -23.86 12.30
N LYS A 263 -3.32 -22.81 13.13
CA LYS A 263 -4.36 -22.50 14.14
C LYS A 263 -5.73 -22.30 13.49
N ARG A 264 -5.79 -21.63 12.34
CA ARG A 264 -7.04 -21.46 11.57
C ARG A 264 -7.49 -22.78 10.94
N ALA A 265 -6.57 -23.62 10.49
CA ALA A 265 -6.88 -24.91 9.89
C ALA A 265 -7.52 -25.88 10.89
N ALA A 266 -7.10 -25.83 12.17
CA ALA A 266 -7.68 -26.64 13.24
C ALA A 266 -9.17 -26.36 13.47
N LEU A 267 -9.65 -25.16 13.11
CA LEU A 267 -11.03 -24.71 13.30
C LEU A 267 -11.85 -24.72 12.00
N ALA A 268 -11.25 -25.12 10.87
CA ALA A 268 -11.87 -25.03 9.55
C ALA A 268 -12.42 -26.39 9.06
N PRO A 269 -13.47 -26.40 8.22
CA PRO A 269 -13.93 -27.62 7.55
C PRO A 269 -12.81 -28.28 6.73
N HIS A 270 -12.84 -29.61 6.60
CA HIS A 270 -11.72 -30.40 6.07
C HIS A 270 -11.11 -29.86 4.76
N PRO A 271 -11.87 -29.49 3.70
CA PRO A 271 -11.28 -28.98 2.46
C PRO A 271 -10.55 -27.63 2.64
N VAL A 272 -11.03 -26.79 3.55
CA VAL A 272 -10.41 -25.49 3.86
C VAL A 272 -9.20 -25.69 4.75
N ALA A 273 -9.29 -26.58 5.75
CA ALA A 273 -8.19 -26.94 6.61
C ALA A 273 -6.98 -27.47 5.82
N GLU A 274 -7.20 -28.37 4.86
CA GLU A 274 -6.13 -28.92 4.02
C GLU A 274 -5.42 -27.84 3.19
N ARG A 275 -6.19 -26.91 2.59
CA ARG A 275 -5.62 -25.77 1.86
C ARG A 275 -4.79 -24.85 2.76
N LEU A 276 -5.26 -24.59 3.98
CA LEU A 276 -4.54 -23.76 4.95
C LEU A 276 -3.23 -24.43 5.37
N ARG A 277 -3.26 -25.73 5.70
CA ARG A 277 -2.06 -26.52 6.04
C ARG A 277 -1.07 -26.60 4.88
N ALA A 278 -1.54 -26.80 3.65
CA ALA A 278 -0.68 -26.79 2.48
C ALA A 278 0.02 -25.44 2.29
N ASN A 279 -0.69 -24.33 2.53
CA ASN A 279 -0.07 -23.01 2.49
C ASN A 279 0.94 -22.82 3.64
N ALA A 280 0.61 -23.25 4.86
CA ALA A 280 1.52 -23.20 6.00
C ALA A 280 2.82 -23.96 5.73
N ARG A 281 2.73 -25.20 5.20
CA ARG A 281 3.90 -26.00 4.77
C ARG A 281 4.78 -25.22 3.79
N ARG A 282 4.19 -24.67 2.74
CA ARG A 282 4.92 -23.87 1.74
C ARG A 282 5.64 -22.65 2.34
N LEU A 283 5.03 -21.95 3.30
CA LEU A 283 5.69 -20.83 3.98
C LEU A 283 6.87 -21.31 4.83
N ARG A 284 6.74 -22.45 5.52
CA ARG A 284 7.85 -23.07 6.25
C ARG A 284 8.98 -23.50 5.31
N ASP A 285 8.66 -24.05 4.14
CA ASP A 285 9.67 -24.42 3.14
C ASP A 285 10.48 -23.21 2.67
N TYR A 286 9.85 -22.04 2.53
CA TYR A 286 10.56 -20.79 2.22
C TYR A 286 11.50 -20.36 3.34
N ALA A 287 11.05 -20.46 4.60
CA ALA A 287 11.90 -20.14 5.75
C ALA A 287 13.09 -21.14 5.87
N ALA A 288 12.83 -22.44 5.72
CA ALA A 288 13.88 -23.46 5.75
C ALA A 288 14.88 -23.32 4.59
N THR A 289 14.40 -22.91 3.41
CA THR A 289 15.28 -22.60 2.28
C THR A 289 16.16 -21.40 2.61
N HIS A 290 15.62 -20.37 3.26
CA HIS A 290 16.41 -19.24 3.73
C HIS A 290 17.51 -19.71 4.69
N ASP A 291 17.18 -20.48 5.74
CA ASP A 291 18.17 -20.95 6.72
C ASP A 291 19.33 -21.71 6.09
N ARG A 292 19.05 -22.53 5.06
CA ARG A 292 20.07 -23.34 4.36
C ARG A 292 20.92 -22.56 3.38
N THR A 293 20.40 -21.46 2.82
CA THR A 293 21.01 -20.77 1.66
C THR A 293 21.34 -19.31 1.93
N ARG A 294 21.08 -18.82 3.15
CA ARG A 294 21.41 -17.45 3.52
C ARG A 294 22.91 -17.25 3.47
N MET A 295 23.29 -16.12 2.89
CA MET A 295 24.65 -15.60 2.82
C MET A 295 24.71 -14.37 3.72
N MET A 296 25.84 -14.21 4.38
CA MET A 296 26.17 -13.03 5.19
C MET A 296 26.92 -12.03 4.30
N ALA A 297 26.90 -10.75 4.65
CA ALA A 297 27.89 -9.84 4.09
C ALA A 297 29.29 -10.28 4.57
N GLU A 298 30.26 -10.37 3.66
CA GLU A 298 31.65 -10.57 4.05
C GLU A 298 32.10 -9.28 4.75
N ASN A 299 32.57 -9.38 5.99
CA ASN A 299 33.25 -8.25 6.64
C ASN A 299 34.46 -7.89 5.77
N PRO A 300 34.61 -6.64 5.30
CA PRO A 300 35.89 -6.23 4.78
C PRO A 300 36.91 -6.41 5.90
N ALA A 301 37.89 -7.28 5.65
CA ALA A 301 39.02 -7.47 6.56
C ALA A 301 39.64 -6.10 6.87
N GLU A 302 39.89 -5.86 8.16
CA GLU A 302 40.62 -4.69 8.69
C GLU A 302 41.96 -4.45 7.97
#